data_AF-Z9JKL9-F1
#
_entry.id   AF-Z9JKL9-F1
#
_cell.length_a   1.000
_cell.length_b   1.000
_cell.length_c   1.000
_cell.angle_alpha   90.00
_cell.angle_beta   90.00
_cell.angle_gamma   90.00
#
_symmetry.space_group_name_H-M   'P 1'
#
loop_
_entity.id
_entity.type
_entity.pdbx_description
1 polymer ?
#
loop_
_entity_poly.entity_id
_entity_poly.type
_entity_poly.pdbx_seq_one_letter_code
_entity_poly.pdbx_strand_id
1 'polypeptide(L)'
;MKTKRNNYFTRIIIAGFLLTLPFYGIATQHHTKIHTAQVQKEDPLFETLIDQEPELITIYDKGIWLEGPQALPDGSLIWSDVKANRVLRWQEGEGVSVFLEPSHFQNGHALDNEGRLLAASHGKRAIERLEKDGKWMIVIDAYQGHKLNSPNDIIVDRSGDIWFTDPAFGINNPKESYGGTAVQGGDYSYRYSPKTGTIVRLKTPLVKAPNGIALSPDEKTLYIADSELAYNFNSSNLNSRIVAYTIKKDKSLKNGRVLATVSHGIPDGIATDAIGNIWSSSEGSIQIFSPKGKRLGKIILPGTVSNMNFSLDKANNPILYVTASHAIYRLKIKVKESKH
;
A
#
# COMPACT_ATOMS: atom_id res chain seq x y z
N MET A 1 -10.79 -41.26 85.03
CA MET A 1 -11.15 -42.06 83.84
C MET A 1 -11.14 -41.12 82.63
N LYS A 2 -10.29 -41.42 81.63
CA LYS A 2 -10.10 -40.75 80.31
C LYS A 2 -9.46 -39.34 80.28
N THR A 3 -8.14 -39.34 80.15
CA THR A 3 -7.32 -38.27 79.54
C THR A 3 -7.46 -38.30 78.02
N LYS A 4 -7.83 -37.17 77.38
CA LYS A 4 -7.79 -36.99 75.92
C LYS A 4 -6.60 -36.12 75.54
N ARG A 5 -5.72 -36.68 74.71
CA ARG A 5 -4.58 -36.00 74.05
C ARG A 5 -5.09 -35.10 72.92
N ASN A 6 -4.64 -33.84 72.90
CA ASN A 6 -4.70 -32.97 71.74
C ASN A 6 -3.47 -33.23 70.86
N ASN A 7 -3.68 -33.64 69.62
CA ASN A 7 -2.64 -33.72 68.60
C ASN A 7 -2.71 -32.49 67.69
N TYR A 8 -1.60 -31.76 67.63
CA TYR A 8 -1.35 -30.67 66.68
C TYR A 8 -1.07 -31.28 65.30
N PHE A 9 -1.82 -30.86 64.27
CA PHE A 9 -1.48 -31.09 62.87
C PHE A 9 -1.08 -29.75 62.23
N THR A 10 0.21 -29.62 61.94
CA THR A 10 0.81 -28.52 61.18
C THR A 10 0.40 -28.63 59.71
N ARG A 11 -0.27 -27.61 59.17
CA ARG A 11 -0.55 -27.49 57.72
C ARG A 11 0.69 -26.92 57.03
N ILE A 12 1.29 -27.69 56.13
CA ILE A 12 2.32 -27.24 55.19
C ILE A 12 1.61 -26.55 54.02
N ILE A 13 1.88 -25.27 53.80
CA ILE A 13 1.48 -24.52 52.60
C ILE A 13 2.57 -24.73 51.55
N ILE A 14 2.26 -25.45 50.48
CA ILE A 14 3.12 -25.54 49.30
C ILE A 14 2.76 -24.36 48.38
N ALA A 15 3.62 -23.35 48.35
CA ALA A 15 3.54 -22.27 47.37
C ALA A 15 4.13 -22.77 46.03
N GLY A 16 3.27 -22.99 45.04
CA GLY A 16 3.70 -23.30 43.67
C GLY A 16 4.19 -22.04 42.97
N PHE A 17 5.50 -21.93 42.74
CA PHE A 17 6.07 -20.96 41.81
C PHE A 17 5.79 -21.43 40.37
N LEU A 18 4.87 -20.76 39.68
CA LEU A 18 4.74 -20.86 38.22
C LEU A 18 5.85 -20.01 37.60
N LEU A 19 6.94 -20.66 37.20
CA LEU A 19 7.94 -20.09 36.30
C LEU A 19 7.34 -19.97 34.90
N THR A 20 6.92 -18.78 34.52
CA THR A 20 6.61 -18.45 33.12
C THR A 20 7.93 -18.36 32.35
N LEU A 21 8.27 -19.41 31.60
CA LEU A 21 9.34 -19.36 30.61
C LEU A 21 8.90 -18.45 29.46
N PRO A 22 9.75 -17.51 28.99
CA PRO A 22 9.44 -16.74 27.80
C PRO A 22 9.39 -17.70 26.60
N PHE A 23 8.26 -17.69 25.90
CA PHE A 23 8.12 -18.33 24.59
C PHE A 23 9.04 -17.56 23.62
N TYR A 24 10.26 -18.05 23.42
CA TYR A 24 11.02 -17.70 22.24
C TYR A 24 10.34 -18.36 21.05
N GLY A 25 9.57 -17.58 20.30
CA GLY A 25 9.05 -18.00 19.00
C GLY A 25 10.21 -18.51 18.18
N ILE A 26 10.12 -19.75 17.70
CA ILE A 26 11.07 -20.29 16.74
C ILE A 26 10.89 -19.46 15.47
N ALA A 27 11.84 -18.56 15.20
CA ALA A 27 11.93 -17.88 13.92
C ALA A 27 12.14 -18.97 12.86
N THR A 28 11.09 -19.31 12.13
CA THR A 28 11.23 -20.17 10.96
C THR A 28 12.12 -19.44 9.98
N GLN A 29 13.32 -19.96 9.73
CA GLN A 29 14.16 -19.54 8.61
C GLN A 29 13.33 -19.68 7.34
N HIS A 30 12.75 -18.58 6.88
CA HIS A 30 12.13 -18.53 5.58
C HIS A 30 13.26 -18.60 4.56
N HIS A 31 13.34 -19.71 3.83
CA HIS A 31 14.24 -19.81 2.68
C HIS A 31 13.85 -18.73 1.67
N THR A 32 14.66 -17.68 1.61
CA THR A 32 14.56 -16.64 0.59
C THR A 32 14.70 -17.29 -0.78
N LYS A 33 13.62 -17.28 -1.57
CA LYS A 33 13.68 -17.73 -2.96
C LYS A 33 14.26 -16.58 -3.79
N ILE A 34 15.37 -16.85 -4.46
CA ILE A 34 16.05 -15.90 -5.34
C ILE A 34 15.88 -16.41 -6.77
N HIS A 35 15.37 -15.54 -7.64
CA HIS A 35 15.18 -15.82 -9.06
C HIS A 35 15.69 -14.63 -9.87
N THR A 36 15.92 -14.82 -11.16
CA THR A 36 16.12 -13.70 -12.08
C THR A 36 14.76 -13.29 -12.63
N ALA A 37 14.35 -12.03 -12.44
CA ALA A 37 13.15 -11.51 -13.08
C ALA A 37 13.41 -11.31 -14.58
N GLN A 38 12.43 -11.67 -15.41
CA GLN A 38 12.49 -11.35 -16.83
C GLN A 38 12.09 -9.90 -17.05
N VAL A 39 12.76 -9.23 -18.00
CA VAL A 39 12.41 -7.87 -18.41
C VAL A 39 12.15 -7.83 -19.90
N GLN A 40 11.18 -7.01 -20.32
CA GLN A 40 10.94 -6.69 -21.73
C GLN A 40 11.27 -5.22 -21.95
N LYS A 41 12.40 -4.98 -22.63
CA LYS A 41 12.86 -3.65 -23.03
C LYS A 41 12.15 -3.21 -24.32
N GLU A 42 11.59 -2.00 -24.31
CA GLU A 42 10.95 -1.38 -25.50
C GLU A 42 11.61 -0.05 -25.88
N ASP A 43 12.37 0.56 -24.98
CA ASP A 43 13.12 1.81 -25.19
C ASP A 43 14.53 1.73 -24.54
N PRO A 44 15.58 2.31 -25.16
CA PRO A 44 16.91 2.38 -24.57
C PRO A 44 16.95 2.95 -23.14
N LEU A 45 16.08 3.91 -22.81
CA LEU A 45 16.03 4.51 -21.47
C LEU A 45 15.71 3.49 -20.37
N PHE A 46 15.07 2.36 -20.71
CA PHE A 46 14.75 1.31 -19.73
C PHE A 46 15.99 0.72 -19.03
N GLU A 47 17.14 0.67 -19.71
CA GLU A 47 18.40 0.14 -19.14
C GLU A 47 18.98 1.05 -18.06
N THR A 48 18.54 2.31 -18.01
CA THR A 48 18.90 3.25 -16.94
C THR A 48 18.06 3.04 -15.68
N LEU A 49 17.00 2.24 -15.74
CA LEU A 49 16.03 2.06 -14.65
C LEU A 49 16.25 0.76 -13.88
N ILE A 50 16.62 -0.30 -14.60
CA ILE A 50 16.82 -1.64 -14.04
C ILE A 50 17.95 -2.36 -14.78
N ASP A 51 18.55 -3.35 -14.13
CA ASP A 51 19.48 -4.27 -14.79
C ASP A 51 18.75 -5.20 -15.77
N GLN A 52 19.48 -5.78 -16.74
CA GLN A 52 18.91 -6.70 -17.72
C GLN A 52 18.51 -8.04 -17.10
N GLU A 53 19.20 -8.45 -16.04
CA GLU A 53 18.93 -9.67 -15.28
C GLU A 53 18.78 -9.33 -13.79
N PRO A 54 17.72 -8.58 -13.42
CA PRO A 54 17.57 -8.14 -12.06
C PRO A 54 17.25 -9.33 -11.14
N GLU A 55 17.94 -9.38 -10.02
CA GLU A 55 17.64 -10.31 -8.95
C GLU A 55 16.26 -10.00 -8.34
N LEU A 56 15.42 -11.03 -8.30
CA LEU A 56 14.08 -11.03 -7.72
C LEU A 56 14.09 -11.88 -6.45
N ILE A 57 13.85 -11.23 -5.33
CA ILE A 57 13.83 -11.85 -4.01
C ILE A 57 12.37 -12.00 -3.55
N THR A 58 11.91 -13.22 -3.28
CA THR A 58 10.62 -13.45 -2.62
C THR A 58 10.75 -13.31 -1.11
N ILE A 59 10.09 -12.31 -0.54
CA ILE A 59 10.06 -12.03 0.90
C ILE A 59 8.99 -12.86 1.60
N TYR A 60 7.81 -12.96 0.98
CA TYR A 60 6.63 -13.64 1.52
C TYR A 60 5.77 -14.15 0.36
N ASP A 61 5.12 -15.31 0.49
CA ASP A 61 4.30 -15.94 -0.55
C ASP A 61 3.04 -16.65 -0.01
N LYS A 62 2.54 -16.23 1.15
CA LYS A 62 1.40 -16.85 1.84
C LYS A 62 0.22 -15.89 2.06
N GLY A 63 0.13 -14.82 1.27
CA GLY A 63 -0.94 -13.83 1.33
C GLY A 63 -2.22 -14.29 0.63
N ILE A 64 -3.32 -13.56 0.81
CA ILE A 64 -4.54 -13.74 0.02
C ILE A 64 -4.65 -12.65 -1.05
N TRP A 65 -4.56 -11.38 -0.63
CA TRP A 65 -4.48 -10.23 -1.53
C TRP A 65 -3.64 -9.15 -0.87
N LEU A 66 -2.38 -9.07 -1.30
CA LEU A 66 -1.40 -8.18 -0.73
C LEU A 66 -1.45 -6.82 -1.40
N GLU A 67 -1.36 -5.75 -0.64
CA GLU A 67 -1.53 -4.37 -1.09
C GLU A 67 -0.69 -3.38 -0.30
N GLY A 68 -0.59 -2.16 -0.84
CA GLY A 68 -0.09 -0.98 -0.12
C GLY A 68 1.24 -1.19 0.61
N PRO A 69 2.31 -1.66 -0.07
CA PRO A 69 3.61 -1.78 0.57
C PRO A 69 4.11 -0.39 0.98
N GLN A 70 4.71 -0.27 2.16
CA GLN A 70 5.30 0.98 2.63
C GLN A 70 6.55 0.70 3.46
N ALA A 71 7.71 1.18 3.01
CA ALA A 71 8.92 1.19 3.82
C ALA A 71 8.79 2.20 4.97
N LEU A 72 9.18 1.79 6.17
CA LEU A 72 9.14 2.61 7.38
C LEU A 72 10.52 3.22 7.68
N PRO A 73 10.58 4.31 8.48
CA PRO A 73 11.85 4.96 8.83
C PRO A 73 12.87 4.06 9.55
N ASP A 74 12.42 2.99 10.20
CA ASP A 74 13.28 2.00 10.85
C ASP A 74 13.86 0.95 9.88
N GLY A 75 13.55 1.06 8.60
CA GLY A 75 14.01 0.16 7.54
C GLY A 75 13.20 -1.13 7.40
N SER A 76 12.10 -1.28 8.15
CA SER A 76 11.14 -2.35 7.90
C SER A 76 10.23 -2.01 6.72
N LEU A 77 9.61 -3.04 6.16
CA LEU A 77 8.53 -2.93 5.18
C LEU A 77 7.23 -3.38 5.84
N ILE A 78 6.14 -2.64 5.66
CA ILE A 78 4.80 -3.14 5.93
C ILE A 78 3.99 -3.28 4.65
N TRP A 79 2.94 -4.11 4.69
CA TRP A 79 1.94 -4.23 3.62
C TRP A 79 0.65 -4.82 4.19
N SER A 80 -0.46 -4.55 3.51
CA SER A 80 -1.76 -5.10 3.85
C SER A 80 -1.94 -6.49 3.25
N ASP A 81 -2.54 -7.42 3.98
CA ASP A 81 -3.21 -8.60 3.41
C ASP A 81 -4.71 -8.34 3.54
N VAL A 82 -5.27 -7.59 2.57
CA VAL A 82 -6.59 -6.94 2.69
C VAL A 82 -7.65 -7.98 3.02
N LYS A 83 -7.67 -9.10 2.28
CA LYS A 83 -8.66 -10.17 2.45
C LYS A 83 -8.47 -11.00 3.72
N ALA A 84 -7.30 -10.94 4.34
CA ALA A 84 -7.05 -11.53 5.65
C ALA A 84 -7.26 -10.53 6.80
N ASN A 85 -7.65 -9.28 6.51
CA ASN A 85 -7.93 -8.23 7.50
C ASN A 85 -6.77 -8.00 8.50
N ARG A 86 -5.54 -7.94 7.98
CA ARG A 86 -4.33 -7.68 8.77
C ARG A 86 -3.30 -6.89 7.97
N VAL A 87 -2.36 -6.27 8.69
CA VAL A 87 -1.12 -5.71 8.13
C VAL A 87 0.03 -6.58 8.62
N LEU A 88 0.94 -6.90 7.71
CA LEU A 88 2.16 -7.63 7.99
C LEU A 88 3.36 -6.68 7.96
N ARG A 89 4.43 -7.06 8.66
CA ARG A 89 5.72 -6.36 8.67
C ARG A 89 6.83 -7.34 8.35
N TRP A 90 7.80 -6.91 7.56
CA TRP A 90 9.05 -7.60 7.34
C TRP A 90 10.22 -6.73 7.78
N GLN A 91 11.15 -7.35 8.49
CA GLN A 91 12.42 -6.74 8.88
C GLN A 91 13.55 -7.66 8.41
N GLU A 92 14.50 -7.09 7.66
CA GLU A 92 15.68 -7.82 7.18
C GLU A 92 16.42 -8.48 8.35
N GLY A 93 16.67 -9.78 8.26
CA GLY A 93 17.31 -10.59 9.31
C GLY A 93 16.36 -11.12 10.39
N GLU A 94 15.16 -10.57 10.53
CA GLU A 94 14.16 -11.01 11.53
C GLU A 94 12.99 -11.77 10.90
N GLY A 95 12.65 -11.45 9.64
CA GLY A 95 11.57 -12.11 8.90
C GLY A 95 10.23 -11.38 8.99
N VAL A 96 9.14 -12.12 8.74
CA VAL A 96 7.77 -11.58 8.65
C VAL A 96 7.03 -11.77 9.97
N SER A 97 6.30 -10.75 10.42
CA SER A 97 5.43 -10.76 11.60
C SER A 97 4.12 -10.03 11.33
N VAL A 98 3.13 -10.22 12.19
CA VAL A 98 1.87 -9.44 12.15
C VAL A 98 2.12 -8.08 12.78
N PHE A 99 1.79 -7.01 12.04
CA PHE A 99 1.88 -5.62 12.50
C PHE A 99 0.58 -5.14 13.14
N LEU A 100 -0.56 -5.47 12.53
CA LEU A 100 -1.89 -5.06 12.99
C LEU A 100 -2.95 -6.10 12.61
N GLU A 101 -3.72 -6.58 13.60
CA GLU A 101 -4.83 -7.51 13.38
C GLU A 101 -5.90 -7.36 14.49
N PRO A 102 -7.18 -7.08 14.17
CA PRO A 102 -7.69 -6.76 12.82
C PRO A 102 -7.17 -5.41 12.33
N SER A 103 -6.88 -5.29 11.04
CA SER A 103 -6.51 -4.00 10.42
C SER A 103 -7.71 -3.15 10.02
N HIS A 104 -8.92 -3.70 10.10
CA HIS A 104 -10.11 -3.12 9.49
C HIS A 104 -9.94 -2.91 7.99
N PHE A 105 -9.35 -3.91 7.32
CA PHE A 105 -9.12 -3.92 5.89
C PHE A 105 -8.36 -2.67 5.43
N GLN A 106 -7.26 -2.36 6.11
CA GLN A 106 -6.29 -1.41 5.58
C GLN A 106 -5.83 -1.89 4.20
N ASN A 107 -5.62 -0.94 3.29
CA ASN A 107 -5.21 -1.14 1.91
C ASN A 107 -3.91 -0.35 1.66
N GLY A 108 -3.98 0.80 0.98
CA GLY A 108 -2.85 1.68 0.72
C GLY A 108 -2.30 2.36 1.98
N HIS A 109 -1.01 2.67 1.94
CA HIS A 109 -0.26 3.27 3.04
C HIS A 109 0.61 4.41 2.53
N ALA A 110 0.84 5.40 3.40
CA ALA A 110 1.78 6.49 3.14
C ALA A 110 2.43 6.95 4.45
N LEU A 111 3.56 7.65 4.36
CA LEU A 111 4.12 8.39 5.49
C LEU A 111 3.76 9.87 5.37
N ASP A 112 3.40 10.49 6.48
CA ASP A 112 3.34 11.95 6.54
C ASP A 112 4.74 12.56 6.74
N ASN A 113 4.82 13.90 6.67
CA ASN A 113 6.10 14.61 6.78
C ASN A 113 6.75 14.54 8.18
N GLU A 114 6.08 13.94 9.17
CA GLU A 114 6.63 13.63 10.49
C GLU A 114 7.07 12.15 10.60
N GLY A 115 6.93 11.37 9.51
CA GLY A 115 7.22 9.94 9.48
C GLY A 115 6.15 9.07 10.15
N ARG A 116 4.94 9.62 10.41
CA ARG A 116 3.82 8.82 10.92
C ARG A 116 3.13 8.09 9.79
N LEU A 117 2.68 6.88 10.07
CA LEU A 117 1.99 6.05 9.11
C LEU A 117 0.53 6.48 8.93
N LEU A 118 0.13 6.68 7.69
CA LEU A 118 -1.25 6.81 7.23
C LEU A 118 -1.69 5.50 6.56
N ALA A 119 -2.97 5.17 6.69
CA ALA A 119 -3.55 4.01 6.04
C ALA A 119 -4.96 4.29 5.50
N ALA A 120 -5.25 3.73 4.34
CA ALA A 120 -6.58 3.74 3.72
C ALA A 120 -7.33 2.53 4.27
N SER A 121 -8.42 2.73 5.00
CA SER A 121 -9.21 1.65 5.58
C SER A 121 -10.51 1.46 4.82
N HIS A 122 -10.64 0.33 4.12
CA HIS A 122 -11.90 -0.07 3.52
C HIS A 122 -12.97 -0.31 4.60
N GLY A 123 -12.61 -0.98 5.71
CA GLY A 123 -13.56 -1.37 6.75
C GLY A 123 -14.11 -0.19 7.53
N LYS A 124 -13.27 0.78 7.90
CA LYS A 124 -13.72 2.01 8.58
C LYS A 124 -14.19 3.09 7.62
N ARG A 125 -13.97 2.90 6.31
CA ARG A 125 -14.30 3.86 5.25
C ARG A 125 -13.67 5.22 5.55
N ALA A 126 -12.37 5.19 5.85
CA ALA A 126 -11.63 6.31 6.42
C ALA A 126 -10.14 6.27 6.06
N ILE A 127 -9.50 7.43 6.15
CA ILE A 127 -8.05 7.57 6.29
C ILE A 127 -7.73 7.58 7.77
N GLU A 128 -6.82 6.71 8.19
CA GLU A 128 -6.35 6.60 9.57
C GLU A 128 -4.88 6.98 9.69
N ARG A 129 -4.46 7.41 10.89
CA ARG A 129 -3.06 7.69 11.22
C ARG A 129 -2.64 6.94 12.48
N LEU A 130 -1.47 6.34 12.46
CA LEU A 130 -0.82 5.77 13.64
C LEU A 130 -0.13 6.88 14.43
N GLU A 131 -0.62 7.17 15.62
CA GLU A 131 -0.04 8.13 16.54
C GLU A 131 1.17 7.55 17.30
N LYS A 132 1.98 8.45 17.88
CA LYS A 132 3.20 8.08 18.61
C LYS A 132 2.95 7.19 19.84
N ASP A 133 1.74 7.23 20.39
CA ASP A 133 1.32 6.36 21.51
C ASP A 133 0.83 4.98 21.04
N GLY A 134 0.94 4.69 19.74
CA GLY A 134 0.55 3.42 19.13
C GLY A 134 -0.93 3.32 18.76
N LYS A 135 -1.72 4.38 18.93
CA LYS A 135 -3.16 4.36 18.59
C LYS A 135 -3.41 4.76 17.15
N TRP A 136 -4.36 4.09 16.51
CA TRP A 136 -4.90 4.49 15.22
C TRP A 136 -6.04 5.50 15.40
N MET A 137 -5.91 6.66 14.76
CA MET A 137 -6.89 7.74 14.80
C MET A 137 -7.47 8.00 13.40
N ILE A 138 -8.78 8.22 13.33
CA ILE A 138 -9.44 8.66 12.09
C ILE A 138 -9.02 10.11 11.80
N VAL A 139 -8.49 10.33 10.59
CA VAL A 139 -8.13 11.65 10.07
C VAL A 139 -9.24 12.20 9.18
N ILE A 140 -9.75 11.37 8.27
CA ILE A 140 -10.86 11.70 7.37
C ILE A 140 -11.78 10.49 7.27
N ASP A 141 -13.08 10.65 7.51
CA ASP A 141 -14.09 9.60 7.26
C ASP A 141 -15.32 10.10 6.51
N ALA A 142 -15.39 11.40 6.20
CA ALA A 142 -16.52 12.01 5.53
C ALA A 142 -16.14 13.19 4.63
N TYR A 143 -16.95 13.40 3.61
CA TYR A 143 -16.95 14.58 2.75
C TYR A 143 -18.38 15.12 2.65
N GLN A 144 -18.57 16.41 2.92
CA GLN A 144 -19.88 17.08 2.91
C GLN A 144 -20.95 16.34 3.75
N GLY A 145 -20.56 15.80 4.91
CA GLY A 145 -21.47 15.07 5.80
C GLY A 145 -21.77 13.62 5.39
N HIS A 146 -21.28 13.16 4.25
CA HIS A 146 -21.44 11.78 3.79
C HIS A 146 -20.16 10.99 4.04
N LYS A 147 -20.31 9.73 4.49
CA LYS A 147 -19.17 8.80 4.63
C LYS A 147 -18.44 8.65 3.29
N LEU A 148 -17.12 8.49 3.35
CA LEU A 148 -16.34 8.06 2.18
C LEU A 148 -16.81 6.68 1.70
N ASN A 149 -16.48 6.30 0.46
CA ASN A 149 -16.77 4.96 -0.04
C ASN A 149 -15.90 3.94 0.70
N SER A 150 -14.67 3.74 0.23
CA SER A 150 -13.67 2.84 0.80
C SER A 150 -12.30 3.32 0.29
N PRO A 151 -11.63 4.23 1.01
CA PRO A 151 -10.35 4.79 0.59
C PRO A 151 -9.35 3.70 0.23
N ASN A 152 -8.70 3.83 -0.92
CA ASN A 152 -7.93 2.74 -1.52
C ASN A 152 -6.43 3.00 -1.48
N ASP A 153 -5.94 4.06 -2.12
CA ASP A 153 -4.52 4.44 -2.12
C ASP A 153 -4.29 5.89 -1.66
N ILE A 154 -3.09 6.17 -1.13
CA ILE A 154 -2.74 7.43 -0.46
C ILE A 154 -1.34 7.88 -0.84
N ILE A 155 -1.17 9.19 -1.03
CA ILE A 155 0.13 9.87 -1.02
C ILE A 155 0.07 11.14 -0.18
N VAL A 156 1.24 11.62 0.25
CA VAL A 156 1.40 12.90 0.93
C VAL A 156 2.33 13.77 0.10
N ASP A 157 1.98 15.04 -0.07
CA ASP A 157 2.81 16.00 -0.80
C ASP A 157 3.78 16.77 0.12
N ARG A 158 4.72 17.51 -0.47
CA ARG A 158 5.71 18.33 0.27
C ARG A 158 5.11 19.32 1.24
N SER A 159 3.88 19.76 1.00
CA SER A 159 3.18 20.67 1.91
C SER A 159 2.48 19.97 3.08
N GLY A 160 2.44 18.64 3.06
CA GLY A 160 1.80 17.78 4.05
C GLY A 160 0.32 17.53 3.75
N ASP A 161 -0.15 17.86 2.54
CA ASP A 161 -1.52 17.54 2.14
C ASP A 161 -1.61 16.07 1.77
N ILE A 162 -2.70 15.42 2.20
CA ILE A 162 -3.00 14.02 1.95
C ILE A 162 -3.86 13.93 0.69
N TRP A 163 -3.41 13.19 -0.31
CA TRP A 163 -4.15 12.91 -1.54
C TRP A 163 -4.52 11.43 -1.55
N PHE A 164 -5.77 11.12 -1.84
CA PHE A 164 -6.23 9.73 -1.81
C PHE A 164 -7.35 9.47 -2.81
N THR A 165 -7.56 8.20 -3.10
CA THR A 165 -8.64 7.70 -3.95
C THR A 165 -9.68 6.98 -3.12
N ASP A 166 -10.94 7.07 -3.54
CA ASP A 166 -12.11 6.57 -2.81
C ASP A 166 -13.07 5.81 -3.74
N PRO A 167 -12.60 4.72 -4.40
CA PRO A 167 -13.47 3.85 -5.17
C PRO A 167 -14.38 3.03 -4.25
N ALA A 168 -15.46 2.47 -4.80
CA ALA A 168 -16.38 1.60 -4.06
C ALA A 168 -15.92 0.12 -3.97
N PHE A 169 -14.68 -0.23 -4.35
CA PHE A 169 -14.18 -1.61 -4.35
C PHE A 169 -14.38 -2.33 -3.01
N GLY A 170 -13.98 -1.70 -1.90
CA GLY A 170 -14.16 -2.26 -0.57
C GLY A 170 -15.63 -2.49 -0.25
N ILE A 171 -16.50 -1.50 -0.48
CA ILE A 171 -17.95 -1.63 -0.25
C ILE A 171 -18.56 -2.79 -1.05
N ASN A 172 -18.15 -2.93 -2.31
CA ASN A 172 -18.72 -3.90 -3.25
C ASN A 172 -18.19 -5.33 -3.04
N ASN A 173 -17.15 -5.51 -2.22
CA ASN A 173 -16.55 -6.81 -1.97
C ASN A 173 -16.54 -7.15 -0.46
N PRO A 174 -17.40 -8.09 0.00
CA PRO A 174 -17.48 -8.46 1.41
C PRO A 174 -16.23 -9.17 1.94
N LYS A 175 -15.29 -9.57 1.07
CA LYS A 175 -13.99 -10.11 1.48
C LYS A 175 -12.97 -9.00 1.77
N GLU A 176 -13.24 -7.76 1.41
CA GLU A 176 -12.32 -6.63 1.52
C GLU A 176 -12.84 -5.50 2.41
N SER A 177 -14.01 -5.66 3.03
CA SER A 177 -14.54 -4.68 4.00
C SER A 177 -15.67 -5.29 4.84
N TYR A 178 -16.24 -4.47 5.73
CA TYR A 178 -17.49 -4.76 6.44
C TYR A 178 -18.76 -4.43 5.62
N GLY A 179 -18.61 -4.13 4.33
CA GLY A 179 -19.66 -3.63 3.44
C GLY A 179 -20.00 -2.15 3.69
N GLY A 180 -21.17 -1.73 3.20
CA GLY A 180 -21.67 -0.38 3.38
C GLY A 180 -22.55 0.06 2.22
N THR A 181 -22.89 1.34 2.19
CA THR A 181 -23.61 1.97 1.08
C THR A 181 -22.80 3.15 0.58
N ALA A 182 -22.52 3.17 -0.72
CA ALA A 182 -21.90 4.29 -1.38
C ALA A 182 -22.88 5.48 -1.40
N VAL A 183 -22.49 6.58 -0.76
CA VAL A 183 -23.34 7.77 -0.57
C VAL A 183 -22.71 9.05 -1.16
N GLN A 184 -21.54 8.94 -1.78
CA GLN A 184 -20.84 10.08 -2.40
C GLN A 184 -21.36 10.45 -3.79
N GLY A 185 -22.16 9.56 -4.41
CA GLY A 185 -22.69 9.72 -5.78
C GLY A 185 -21.74 9.27 -6.89
N GLY A 186 -20.65 8.58 -6.55
CA GLY A 186 -19.66 8.05 -7.49
C GLY A 186 -18.34 7.76 -6.79
N ASP A 187 -17.35 7.34 -7.58
CA ASP A 187 -15.98 7.16 -7.12
C ASP A 187 -15.16 8.41 -7.41
N TYR A 188 -14.42 8.87 -6.41
CA TYR A 188 -13.71 10.15 -6.50
C TYR A 188 -12.31 10.07 -5.90
N SER A 189 -11.51 11.08 -6.20
CA SER A 189 -10.26 11.36 -5.53
C SER A 189 -10.39 12.63 -4.71
N TYR A 190 -9.64 12.71 -3.62
CA TYR A 190 -9.72 13.82 -2.66
C TYR A 190 -8.33 14.33 -2.32
N ARG A 191 -8.29 15.59 -1.90
CA ARG A 191 -7.14 16.19 -1.20
C ARG A 191 -7.62 16.72 0.14
N TYR A 192 -6.90 16.41 1.21
CA TYR A 192 -7.12 16.94 2.54
C TYR A 192 -5.88 17.68 3.01
N SER A 193 -6.07 18.89 3.56
CA SER A 193 -4.99 19.64 4.21
C SER A 193 -5.13 19.54 5.73
N PRO A 194 -4.24 18.81 6.43
CA PRO A 194 -4.25 18.76 7.89
C PRO A 194 -4.06 20.14 8.53
N LYS A 195 -3.37 21.06 7.85
CA LYS A 195 -3.11 22.43 8.33
C LYS A 195 -4.37 23.28 8.44
N THR A 196 -5.33 23.09 7.53
CA THR A 196 -6.57 23.89 7.49
C THR A 196 -7.81 23.06 7.83
N GLY A 197 -7.68 21.74 7.98
CA GLY A 197 -8.79 20.81 8.14
C GLY A 197 -9.69 20.70 6.90
N THR A 198 -9.24 21.20 5.75
CA THR A 198 -10.07 21.29 4.54
C THR A 198 -9.91 20.06 3.65
N ILE A 199 -11.02 19.39 3.35
CA ILE A 199 -11.10 18.35 2.32
C ILE A 199 -11.73 18.92 1.03
N VAL A 200 -11.16 18.56 -0.12
CA VAL A 200 -11.63 18.93 -1.45
C VAL A 200 -11.77 17.69 -2.32
N ARG A 201 -12.94 17.50 -2.92
CA ARG A 201 -13.13 16.53 -4.02
C ARG A 201 -12.44 17.05 -5.28
N LEU A 202 -11.55 16.25 -5.85
CA LEU A 202 -10.79 16.61 -7.04
C LEU A 202 -11.68 16.53 -8.29
N LYS A 203 -11.48 17.49 -9.21
CA LYS A 203 -12.20 17.52 -10.49
C LYS A 203 -11.47 16.67 -11.53
N THR A 204 -11.76 15.38 -11.56
CA THR A 204 -11.08 14.38 -12.40
C THR A 204 -12.05 13.69 -13.38
N PRO A 205 -12.66 14.42 -14.35
CA PRO A 205 -13.79 13.91 -15.14
C PRO A 205 -13.49 12.70 -16.04
N LEU A 206 -12.20 12.44 -16.31
CA LEU A 206 -11.74 11.31 -17.13
C LEU A 206 -11.57 10.03 -16.30
N VAL A 207 -11.50 10.12 -14.97
CA VAL A 207 -11.31 8.95 -14.10
C VAL A 207 -12.68 8.45 -13.66
N LYS A 208 -12.93 7.14 -13.80
CA LYS A 208 -14.20 6.50 -13.46
C LYS A 208 -14.08 5.61 -12.22
N ALA A 209 -12.96 4.91 -12.06
CA ALA A 209 -12.62 4.14 -10.87
C ALA A 209 -11.19 4.50 -10.43
N PRO A 210 -11.01 5.57 -9.63
CA PRO A 210 -9.70 6.00 -9.17
C PRO A 210 -9.08 4.94 -8.24
N ASN A 211 -7.83 4.59 -8.49
CA ASN A 211 -7.10 3.58 -7.73
C ASN A 211 -5.74 4.11 -7.26
N GLY A 212 -4.61 3.63 -7.77
CA GLY A 212 -3.30 4.20 -7.46
C GLY A 212 -3.20 5.68 -7.79
N ILE A 213 -2.43 6.41 -6.98
CA ILE A 213 -2.24 7.87 -7.09
C ILE A 213 -0.78 8.23 -6.89
N ALA A 214 -0.24 9.12 -7.73
CA ALA A 214 1.16 9.55 -7.63
C ALA A 214 1.34 11.00 -8.09
N LEU A 215 2.41 11.65 -7.62
CA LEU A 215 2.79 13.01 -8.01
C LEU A 215 4.05 12.98 -8.89
N SER A 216 4.18 13.94 -9.82
CA SER A 216 5.47 14.15 -10.49
C SER A 216 6.54 14.64 -9.50
N PRO A 217 7.84 14.46 -9.78
CA PRO A 217 8.92 14.93 -8.90
C PRO A 217 8.90 16.42 -8.56
N ASP A 218 8.28 17.25 -9.39
CA ASP A 218 8.11 18.68 -9.14
C ASP A 218 6.72 19.04 -8.57
N GLU A 219 5.88 18.05 -8.29
CA GLU A 219 4.49 18.15 -7.83
C GLU A 219 3.59 19.03 -8.69
N LYS A 220 3.90 19.17 -9.99
CA LYS A 220 3.08 19.91 -10.94
C LYS A 220 2.12 19.02 -11.72
N THR A 221 2.24 17.70 -11.60
CA THR A 221 1.35 16.73 -12.23
C THR A 221 0.85 15.72 -11.20
N LEU A 222 -0.45 15.49 -11.17
CA LEU A 222 -1.08 14.37 -10.48
C LEU A 222 -1.36 13.26 -11.49
N TYR A 223 -0.99 12.03 -11.15
CA TYR A 223 -1.30 10.82 -11.89
C TYR A 223 -2.31 10.00 -11.08
N ILE A 224 -3.34 9.49 -11.74
CA ILE A 224 -4.35 8.61 -11.14
C ILE A 224 -4.56 7.43 -12.07
N ALA A 225 -4.47 6.22 -11.53
CA ALA A 225 -4.90 5.00 -12.19
C ALA A 225 -6.43 4.96 -12.25
N ASP A 226 -6.97 4.73 -13.44
CA ASP A 226 -8.39 4.51 -13.72
C ASP A 226 -8.58 3.01 -14.02
N SER A 227 -8.95 2.26 -12.97
CA SER A 227 -9.10 0.81 -12.98
C SER A 227 -10.54 0.38 -13.27
N GLU A 228 -11.27 1.13 -14.08
CA GLU A 228 -12.71 0.91 -14.32
C GLU A 228 -13.01 -0.53 -14.77
N LEU A 229 -12.11 -1.14 -15.55
CA LEU A 229 -12.19 -2.54 -15.97
C LEU A 229 -12.33 -3.54 -14.81
N ALA A 230 -11.88 -3.19 -13.59
CA ALA A 230 -12.06 -4.02 -12.39
C ALA A 230 -13.53 -4.26 -12.02
N TYR A 231 -14.46 -3.38 -12.44
CA TYR A 231 -15.88 -3.60 -12.22
C TYR A 231 -16.47 -4.69 -13.11
N ASN A 232 -15.86 -4.96 -14.26
CA ASN A 232 -16.22 -6.08 -15.12
C ASN A 232 -15.07 -6.37 -16.12
N PHE A 233 -14.20 -7.32 -15.77
CA PHE A 233 -13.05 -7.71 -16.59
C PHE A 233 -13.42 -8.27 -17.98
N ASN A 234 -14.68 -8.64 -18.21
CA ASN A 234 -15.16 -9.11 -19.50
C ASN A 234 -15.65 -7.98 -20.43
N SER A 235 -15.63 -6.73 -19.96
CA SER A 235 -16.09 -5.58 -20.75
C SER A 235 -14.96 -4.99 -21.58
N SER A 236 -15.17 -4.83 -22.89
CA SER A 236 -14.26 -4.12 -23.78
C SER A 236 -14.37 -2.59 -23.71
N ASN A 237 -15.38 -2.07 -23.00
CA ASN A 237 -15.71 -0.65 -22.99
C ASN A 237 -15.26 0.08 -21.71
N LEU A 238 -14.67 -0.64 -20.75
CA LEU A 238 -14.18 -0.06 -19.51
C LEU A 238 -12.69 0.28 -19.61
N ASN A 239 -12.29 1.33 -18.90
CA ASN A 239 -10.93 1.84 -18.96
C ASN A 239 -9.93 0.98 -18.19
N SER A 240 -8.70 0.91 -18.72
CA SER A 240 -7.49 0.44 -18.04
C SER A 240 -6.36 1.41 -18.37
N ARG A 241 -6.31 2.54 -17.67
CA ARG A 241 -5.46 3.67 -18.06
C ARG A 241 -4.96 4.50 -16.90
N ILE A 242 -3.86 5.22 -17.13
CA ILE A 242 -3.33 6.23 -16.22
C ILE A 242 -3.72 7.59 -16.78
N VAL A 243 -4.33 8.44 -15.95
CA VAL A 243 -4.75 9.79 -16.31
C VAL A 243 -3.86 10.79 -15.58
N ALA A 244 -3.41 11.82 -16.31
CA ALA A 244 -2.54 12.86 -15.77
C ALA A 244 -3.25 14.22 -15.78
N TYR A 245 -3.10 14.97 -14.69
CA TYR A 245 -3.65 16.31 -14.50
C TYR A 245 -2.55 17.29 -14.10
N THR A 246 -2.57 18.50 -14.66
CA THR A 246 -1.71 19.59 -14.16
C THR A 246 -2.27 20.13 -12.84
N ILE A 247 -1.42 20.25 -11.83
CA ILE A 247 -1.71 20.88 -10.55
C ILE A 247 -1.40 22.37 -10.66
N LYS A 248 -2.40 23.22 -10.40
CA LYS A 248 -2.23 24.68 -10.32
C LYS A 248 -1.67 25.08 -8.95
N LYS A 249 -1.27 26.36 -8.83
CA LYS A 249 -0.76 26.93 -7.57
C LYS A 249 -1.73 26.79 -6.40
N ASP A 250 -3.03 26.86 -6.66
CA ASP A 250 -4.11 26.68 -5.67
C ASP A 250 -4.45 25.19 -5.41
N LYS A 251 -3.61 24.26 -5.89
CA LYS A 251 -3.79 22.80 -5.87
C LYS A 251 -5.03 22.31 -6.65
N SER A 252 -5.71 23.16 -7.41
CA SER A 252 -6.78 22.72 -8.33
C SER A 252 -6.20 22.04 -9.57
N LEU A 253 -6.96 21.09 -10.13
CA LEU A 253 -6.53 20.33 -11.31
C LEU A 253 -7.01 20.98 -12.62
N LYS A 254 -6.22 20.85 -13.68
CA LYS A 254 -6.59 21.19 -15.07
C LYS A 254 -5.91 20.27 -16.08
N ASN A 255 -6.28 20.42 -17.35
CA ASN A 255 -5.61 19.77 -18.49
C ASN A 255 -5.50 18.24 -18.33
N GLY A 256 -6.59 17.61 -17.90
CA GLY A 256 -6.68 16.16 -17.79
C GLY A 256 -6.45 15.51 -19.15
N ARG A 257 -5.60 14.49 -19.18
CA ARG A 257 -5.34 13.68 -20.39
C ARG A 257 -5.08 12.23 -20.01
N VAL A 258 -5.46 11.31 -20.88
CA VAL A 258 -4.99 9.92 -20.79
C VAL A 258 -3.50 9.93 -21.10
N LEU A 259 -2.68 9.48 -20.14
CA LEU A 259 -1.23 9.40 -20.29
C LEU A 259 -0.83 8.10 -20.97
N ALA A 260 -1.35 6.98 -20.46
CA ALA A 260 -0.98 5.64 -20.90
C ALA A 260 -2.15 4.67 -20.67
N THR A 261 -2.19 3.62 -21.48
CA THR A 261 -3.07 2.46 -21.29
C THR A 261 -2.22 1.29 -20.82
N VAL A 262 -2.70 0.56 -19.81
CA VAL A 262 -2.02 -0.64 -19.30
C VAL A 262 -2.64 -1.86 -19.95
N SER A 263 -1.78 -2.78 -20.38
CA SER A 263 -2.22 -4.07 -20.94
C SER A 263 -1.12 -5.11 -20.76
N HIS A 264 -1.41 -6.32 -20.27
CA HIS A 264 -2.74 -6.83 -19.88
C HIS A 264 -3.11 -6.40 -18.44
N GLY A 265 -4.39 -6.53 -18.08
CA GLY A 265 -4.92 -6.15 -16.76
C GLY A 265 -5.27 -4.67 -16.59
N ILE A 266 -5.18 -4.20 -15.35
CA ILE A 266 -5.48 -2.84 -14.89
C ILE A 266 -4.23 -2.18 -14.29
N PRO A 267 -4.07 -0.84 -14.41
CA PRO A 267 -3.25 -0.13 -13.45
C PRO A 267 -3.95 -0.16 -12.09
N ASP A 268 -3.31 -0.70 -11.07
CA ASP A 268 -3.79 -0.67 -9.69
C ASP A 268 -2.98 0.41 -8.96
N GLY A 269 -2.03 0.05 -8.10
CA GLY A 269 -0.99 0.94 -7.58
C GLY A 269 -0.03 1.50 -8.65
N ILE A 270 0.28 2.79 -8.53
CA ILE A 270 1.26 3.48 -9.38
C ILE A 270 2.23 4.30 -8.53
N ALA A 271 3.45 4.46 -9.00
CA ALA A 271 4.46 5.28 -8.34
C ALA A 271 5.31 6.04 -9.37
N THR A 272 6.00 7.09 -8.94
CA THR A 272 6.88 7.90 -9.78
C THR A 272 8.33 7.82 -9.30
N ASP A 273 9.24 7.61 -10.24
CA ASP A 273 10.66 7.69 -9.93
C ASP A 273 11.18 9.15 -9.94
N ALA A 274 12.39 9.35 -9.42
CA ALA A 274 13.02 10.66 -9.28
C ALA A 274 13.28 11.39 -10.61
N ILE A 275 13.26 10.68 -11.75
CA ILE A 275 13.42 11.26 -13.08
C ILE A 275 12.08 11.46 -13.81
N GLY A 276 10.97 11.09 -13.16
CA GLY A 276 9.61 11.37 -13.59
C GLY A 276 8.94 10.28 -14.41
N ASN A 277 9.52 9.07 -14.50
CA ASN A 277 8.80 7.95 -15.10
C ASN A 277 7.72 7.45 -14.13
N ILE A 278 6.65 6.92 -14.71
CA ILE A 278 5.51 6.35 -14.02
C ILE A 278 5.64 4.84 -14.08
N TRP A 279 5.72 4.22 -12.91
CA TRP A 279 5.76 2.78 -12.73
C TRP A 279 4.36 2.33 -12.34
N SER A 280 3.77 1.43 -13.12
CA SER A 280 2.40 0.97 -12.94
C SER A 280 2.37 -0.52 -12.71
N SER A 281 1.59 -0.95 -11.72
CA SER A 281 1.21 -2.35 -11.61
C SER A 281 0.38 -2.77 -12.84
N SER A 282 0.38 -4.07 -13.11
CA SER A 282 -0.46 -4.69 -14.13
C SER A 282 -0.61 -6.19 -13.86
N GLU A 283 -1.36 -6.87 -14.73
CA GLU A 283 -1.38 -8.32 -14.74
C GLU A 283 0.01 -8.86 -15.12
N GLY A 284 0.66 -9.57 -14.19
CA GLY A 284 1.95 -10.22 -14.41
C GLY A 284 3.16 -9.30 -14.61
N SER A 285 3.04 -7.98 -14.41
CA SER A 285 4.18 -7.10 -14.60
C SER A 285 4.09 -5.75 -13.89
N ILE A 286 5.22 -5.07 -13.79
CA ILE A 286 5.28 -3.61 -13.65
C ILE A 286 5.60 -3.01 -15.01
N GLN A 287 4.75 -2.12 -15.51
CA GLN A 287 4.96 -1.39 -16.76
C GLN A 287 5.46 0.01 -16.47
N ILE A 288 6.52 0.43 -17.17
CA ILE A 288 7.15 1.73 -16.93
C ILE A 288 6.92 2.65 -18.11
N PHE A 289 6.40 3.85 -17.85
CA PHE A 289 6.08 4.86 -18.84
C PHE A 289 6.88 6.12 -18.59
N SER A 290 7.41 6.72 -19.66
CA SER A 290 8.00 8.07 -19.61
C SER A 290 6.97 9.13 -19.16
N PRO A 291 7.40 10.34 -18.74
CA PRO A 291 6.49 11.45 -18.45
C PRO A 291 5.53 11.83 -19.60
N LYS A 292 5.86 11.41 -20.83
CA LYS A 292 5.05 11.63 -22.05
C LYS A 292 4.09 10.47 -22.36
N GLY A 293 4.09 9.41 -21.57
CA GLY A 293 3.19 8.26 -21.76
C GLY A 293 3.73 7.14 -22.67
N LYS A 294 4.93 7.30 -23.24
CA LYS A 294 5.60 6.22 -23.98
C LYS A 294 6.03 5.12 -23.01
N ARG A 295 5.64 3.87 -23.25
CA ARG A 295 6.13 2.71 -22.49
C ARG A 295 7.61 2.47 -22.81
N LEU A 296 8.41 2.35 -21.76
CA LEU A 296 9.86 2.11 -21.85
C LEU A 296 10.17 0.62 -21.78
N GLY A 297 9.34 -0.13 -21.07
CA GLY A 297 9.47 -1.57 -20.91
C GLY A 297 8.62 -2.07 -19.74
N LYS A 298 8.81 -3.34 -19.38
CA LYS A 298 8.14 -3.95 -18.23
C LYS A 298 9.03 -4.97 -17.51
N ILE A 299 8.80 -5.11 -16.22
CA ILE A 299 9.39 -6.13 -15.35
C ILE A 299 8.35 -7.22 -15.18
N ILE A 300 8.63 -8.44 -15.66
CA ILE A 300 7.71 -9.57 -15.60
C ILE A 300 7.84 -10.23 -14.23
N LEU A 301 6.69 -10.43 -13.57
CA LEU A 301 6.62 -10.90 -12.19
C LEU A 301 5.58 -12.03 -12.07
N PRO A 302 5.79 -13.02 -11.17
CA PRO A 302 4.79 -14.03 -10.92
C PRO A 302 3.57 -13.45 -10.18
N GLY A 303 2.40 -13.57 -10.79
CA GLY A 303 1.12 -13.09 -10.25
C GLY A 303 0.74 -11.67 -10.70
N THR A 304 -0.53 -11.33 -10.52
CA THR A 304 -1.01 -9.95 -10.76
C THR A 304 -0.39 -9.03 -9.74
N VAL A 305 0.30 -7.99 -10.22
CA VAL A 305 0.90 -6.96 -9.38
C VAL A 305 -0.22 -6.02 -8.94
N SER A 306 -0.29 -5.75 -7.65
CA SER A 306 -1.23 -4.79 -7.08
C SER A 306 -0.57 -3.43 -6.87
N ASN A 307 0.59 -3.39 -6.23
CA ASN A 307 1.21 -2.12 -5.83
C ASN A 307 2.74 -2.26 -5.67
N MET A 308 3.43 -1.14 -5.45
CA MET A 308 4.88 -1.08 -5.30
C MET A 308 5.31 0.08 -4.42
N ASN A 309 6.49 -0.05 -3.80
CA ASN A 309 7.08 1.00 -2.99
C ASN A 309 8.59 1.08 -3.26
N PHE A 310 9.05 2.28 -3.57
CA PHE A 310 10.46 2.57 -3.71
C PHE A 310 11.08 2.76 -2.33
N SER A 311 12.28 2.23 -2.14
CA SER A 311 13.01 2.40 -0.88
C SER A 311 14.51 2.38 -1.12
N LEU A 312 15.27 2.45 -0.03
CA LEU A 312 16.72 2.28 -0.02
C LEU A 312 17.07 1.12 0.91
N ASP A 313 18.00 0.27 0.49
CA ASP A 313 18.59 -0.70 1.41
C ASP A 313 19.54 -0.04 2.44
N LYS A 314 20.07 -0.82 3.38
CA LYS A 314 21.00 -0.33 4.41
C LYS A 314 22.29 0.29 3.84
N ALA A 315 22.64 -0.01 2.58
CA ALA A 315 23.79 0.56 1.88
C ALA A 315 23.39 1.73 0.96
N ASN A 316 22.16 2.24 1.07
CA ASN A 316 21.57 3.31 0.27
C ASN A 316 21.40 2.97 -1.22
N ASN A 317 21.35 1.68 -1.58
CA ASN A 317 21.02 1.28 -2.94
C ASN A 317 19.50 1.35 -3.16
N PRO A 318 19.03 1.85 -4.32
CA PRO A 318 17.61 1.86 -4.63
C PRO A 318 17.04 0.45 -4.76
N ILE A 319 15.90 0.23 -4.12
CA ILE A 319 15.15 -1.02 -4.16
C ILE A 319 13.68 -0.75 -4.44
N LEU A 320 13.03 -1.73 -5.04
CA LEU A 320 11.60 -1.75 -5.26
C LEU A 320 11.00 -2.93 -4.51
N TYR A 321 10.05 -2.65 -3.62
CA TYR A 321 9.16 -3.65 -3.06
C TYR A 321 7.90 -3.74 -3.90
N VAL A 322 7.39 -4.95 -4.10
CA VAL A 322 6.24 -5.20 -4.97
C VAL A 322 5.26 -6.13 -4.27
N THR A 323 4.01 -5.73 -4.16
CA THR A 323 2.90 -6.62 -3.81
C THR A 323 2.34 -7.24 -5.09
N ALA A 324 2.25 -8.56 -5.12
CA ALA A 324 1.74 -9.29 -6.27
C ALA A 324 0.87 -10.47 -5.83
N SER A 325 -0.44 -10.25 -5.83
CA SER A 325 -1.45 -11.24 -5.42
C SER A 325 -1.20 -11.78 -4.01
N HIS A 326 -0.50 -12.91 -3.88
CA HIS A 326 -0.21 -13.58 -2.60
C HIS A 326 1.24 -13.36 -2.11
N ALA A 327 2.07 -12.63 -2.87
CA ALA A 327 3.51 -12.52 -2.61
C ALA A 327 4.02 -11.08 -2.51
N ILE A 328 5.11 -10.92 -1.75
CA ILE A 328 5.96 -9.72 -1.72
C ILE A 328 7.29 -10.05 -2.38
N TYR A 329 7.67 -9.22 -3.34
CA TYR A 329 8.98 -9.27 -3.96
C TYR A 329 9.82 -8.05 -3.61
N ARG A 330 11.14 -8.22 -3.71
CA ARG A 330 12.12 -7.14 -3.67
C ARG A 330 13.06 -7.26 -4.87
N LEU A 331 13.33 -6.13 -5.52
CA LEU A 331 14.31 -5.99 -6.59
C LEU A 331 15.25 -4.84 -6.30
N LYS A 332 16.50 -4.94 -6.76
CA LYS A 332 17.37 -3.76 -6.92
C LYS A 332 17.00 -3.03 -8.21
N ILE A 333 16.97 -1.71 -8.14
CA ILE A 333 16.72 -0.82 -9.27
C ILE A 333 17.76 0.30 -9.30
N LYS A 334 17.80 1.08 -10.38
CA LYS A 334 18.82 2.13 -10.61
C LYS A 334 18.33 3.54 -10.29
N VAL A 335 17.05 3.70 -10.00
CA VAL A 335 16.40 4.98 -9.76
C VAL A 335 15.75 5.01 -8.38
N LYS A 336 15.74 6.19 -7.75
CA LYS A 336 15.09 6.41 -6.46
C LYS A 336 13.63 6.82 -6.68
N GLU A 337 12.85 6.77 -5.61
CA GLU A 337 11.54 7.40 -5.57
C GLU A 337 11.63 8.90 -5.87
N SER A 338 10.57 9.42 -6.47
CA SER A 338 10.28 10.85 -6.43
C SER A 338 10.17 11.33 -4.97
N LYS A 339 10.99 12.30 -4.58
CA LYS A 339 10.91 12.89 -3.23
C LYS A 339 9.70 13.81 -3.14
N HIS A 340 8.68 13.38 -2.41
CA HIS A 340 7.58 14.22 -1.95
C HIS A 340 7.82 14.68 -0.52
#